data_AF-A0A5D0NEF5-F1
#
_entry.id   AF-A0A5D0NEF5-F1
#
_cell.length_a   1.000
_cell.length_b   1.000
_cell.length_c   1.000
_cell.angle_alpha   90.00
_cell.angle_beta   90.00
_cell.angle_gamma   90.00
#
_symmetry.space_group_name_H-M   'P 1'
#
loop_
_entity.id
_entity.type
_entity.pdbx_description
1 polymer ?
#
loop_
_entity_poly.entity_id
_entity_poly.type
_entity_poly.pdbx_seq_one_letter_code
_entity_poly.pdbx_strand_id
1 'polypeptide(L)'
;MAYFVLPGRGKRVYRLAVARRIVDGTARGARDRSPAGYARRRTRVLRRAMRPSRRLRVGLGPWLRALPPRLPDPALTAALARLDPEVRVAYVLRHVEGLPRYAVRDQLIELRVRDPWAAIRAADATRPPGGRRPERFEPVLRPVRTRSALPLGTAVFLTAGLVAVLVATEHQAPRPRGPRVVTAAPDAWRSVRALDAWPARGDLVRDRAFTARAARAWAAPGDRRGVQLLYAGRVDGVPLAVLRRGDRLARYTRADLDAVAAPADPSAPIALGGGRYLLAPWDPRPEALTGGPLPVADGVTGPARAATACGRGPLFHLGGRTLGDLGGPHPAVLGYHGPRHRAGGAERPARLGADGRRVWNRLACLVRPGARPVAEATAWDFWTGPLPDGGKKADWVCTRLAYSGGGAAARATLLGAGDRDTGPCDAARPVSGTRWRSPSGRWYYLAAAGRGLVPHATGVARPDTRNRLLVAAGPRDARVTLTAR
;
A
#
# COMPACT_ATOMS: atom_id res chain seq x y z
N MET A 1 -17.81 -0.03 27.64
CA MET A 1 -18.95 -0.97 27.51
C MET A 1 -18.90 -2.25 28.39
N ALA A 2 -18.08 -3.27 28.11
CA ALA A 2 -18.19 -4.61 28.74
C ALA A 2 -18.14 -4.63 30.28
N TYR A 3 -17.29 -3.78 30.87
CA TYR A 3 -17.15 -3.64 32.33
C TYR A 3 -18.47 -3.26 33.00
N PHE A 4 -19.17 -2.26 32.46
CA PHE A 4 -20.43 -1.75 33.01
C PHE A 4 -21.59 -2.73 32.86
N VAL A 5 -21.59 -3.57 31.81
CA VAL A 5 -22.64 -4.57 31.57
C VAL A 5 -22.53 -5.80 32.46
N LEU A 6 -21.31 -6.17 32.89
CA LEU A 6 -21.10 -7.32 33.77
C LEU A 6 -21.86 -7.17 35.10
N PRO A 7 -22.33 -8.28 35.71
CA PRO A 7 -22.97 -8.23 37.01
C PRO A 7 -22.00 -7.74 38.09
N GLY A 8 -22.48 -6.96 39.06
CA GLY A 8 -21.65 -6.37 40.12
C GLY A 8 -21.24 -7.31 41.24
N ARG A 9 -21.05 -8.60 40.98
CA ARG A 9 -20.63 -9.58 41.99
C ARG A 9 -19.10 -9.74 41.98
N GLY A 10 -18.44 -9.43 43.09
CA GLY A 10 -17.00 -9.64 43.31
C GLY A 10 -16.14 -8.36 43.24
N LYS A 11 -14.83 -8.48 43.53
CA LYS A 11 -13.92 -7.31 43.57
C LYS A 11 -13.82 -6.66 42.18
N ARG A 12 -13.77 -5.31 42.13
CA ARG A 12 -13.78 -4.51 40.89
C ARG A 12 -12.64 -4.87 39.92
N VAL A 13 -11.49 -5.22 40.47
CA VAL A 13 -10.29 -5.69 39.76
C VAL A 13 -10.59 -6.96 38.94
N TYR A 14 -11.29 -7.94 39.52
CA TYR A 14 -11.70 -9.17 38.83
C TYR A 14 -12.75 -8.88 37.75
N ARG A 15 -13.69 -7.97 38.01
CA ARG A 15 -14.69 -7.55 37.02
C ARG A 15 -14.03 -6.94 35.80
N LEU A 16 -12.99 -6.13 35.98
CA LEU A 16 -12.21 -5.56 34.88
C LEU A 16 -11.40 -6.62 34.11
N ALA A 17 -10.77 -7.55 34.82
CA ALA A 17 -10.07 -8.67 34.19
C ALA A 17 -11.02 -9.54 33.33
N VAL A 18 -12.23 -9.83 33.83
CA VAL A 18 -13.26 -10.56 33.06
C VAL A 18 -13.72 -9.75 31.85
N ALA A 19 -13.97 -8.44 32.02
CA ALA A 19 -14.36 -7.57 30.92
C ALA A 19 -13.30 -7.57 29.80
N ARG A 20 -12.03 -7.48 30.17
CA ARG A 20 -10.91 -7.54 29.22
C ARG A 20 -10.81 -8.89 28.54
N ARG A 21 -10.93 -9.98 29.28
CA ARG A 21 -10.95 -11.34 28.70
C ARG A 21 -12.08 -11.52 27.70
N ILE A 22 -13.25 -10.92 27.93
CA ILE A 22 -14.36 -10.92 26.99
C ILE A 22 -14.00 -10.13 25.72
N VAL A 23 -13.43 -8.93 25.87
CA VAL A 23 -13.04 -8.07 24.74
C VAL A 23 -11.90 -8.67 23.90
N ASP A 24 -10.90 -9.27 24.55
CA ASP A 24 -9.78 -9.96 23.90
C ASP A 24 -10.27 -11.23 23.20
N GLY A 25 -11.08 -12.05 23.87
CA GLY A 25 -11.63 -13.30 23.30
C GLY A 25 -12.67 -13.09 22.20
N THR A 26 -13.18 -11.87 22.01
CA THR A 26 -14.10 -11.51 20.92
C THR A 26 -13.41 -10.78 19.76
N ALA A 27 -12.15 -10.38 19.92
CA ALA A 27 -11.36 -9.75 18.89
C ALA A 27 -10.86 -10.79 17.88
N ARG A 28 -11.34 -10.74 16.64
CA ARG A 28 -10.97 -11.68 15.56
C ARG A 28 -10.06 -11.06 14.49
N GLY A 29 -9.27 -10.05 14.87
CA GLY A 29 -8.31 -9.39 13.97
C GLY A 29 -8.98 -8.45 12.96
N ALA A 30 -8.47 -8.44 11.72
CA ALA A 30 -8.82 -7.45 10.69
C ALA A 30 -10.33 -7.33 10.36
N ARG A 31 -11.12 -8.40 10.56
CA ARG A 31 -12.57 -8.44 10.30
C ARG A 31 -13.41 -7.54 11.22
N ASP A 32 -12.85 -7.11 12.35
CA ASP A 32 -13.53 -6.26 13.33
C ASP A 32 -13.16 -4.76 13.17
N ARG A 33 -12.40 -4.38 12.13
CA ARG A 33 -11.97 -2.99 11.86
C ARG A 33 -12.91 -2.17 10.97
N SER A 34 -13.81 -2.81 10.23
CA SER A 34 -14.86 -2.11 9.47
C SER A 34 -16.01 -1.69 10.38
N PRO A 35 -16.83 -0.69 10.03
CA PRO A 35 -18.02 -0.31 10.81
C PRO A 35 -18.96 -1.48 11.10
N ALA A 36 -19.22 -2.34 10.10
CA ALA A 36 -20.01 -3.56 10.26
C ALA A 36 -19.30 -4.62 11.14
N GLY A 37 -17.97 -4.70 11.07
CA GLY A 37 -17.15 -5.53 11.94
C GLY A 37 -17.24 -5.09 13.41
N TYR A 38 -17.18 -3.79 13.65
CA TYR A 38 -17.33 -3.18 14.97
C TYR A 38 -18.72 -3.45 15.55
N ALA A 39 -19.79 -3.29 14.75
CA ALA A 39 -21.16 -3.63 15.16
C ALA A 39 -21.28 -5.12 15.57
N ARG A 40 -20.80 -6.05 14.74
CA ARG A 40 -20.81 -7.49 15.08
C ARG A 40 -19.97 -7.81 16.32
N ARG A 41 -18.84 -7.12 16.52
CA ARG A 41 -18.02 -7.28 17.73
C ARG A 41 -18.76 -6.75 18.96
N ARG A 42 -19.41 -5.60 18.86
CA ARG A 42 -20.24 -5.00 19.91
C ARG A 42 -21.32 -5.98 20.36
N THR A 43 -22.07 -6.57 19.43
CA THR A 43 -23.10 -7.59 19.73
C THR A 43 -22.51 -8.80 20.47
N ARG A 44 -21.35 -9.33 20.04
CA ARG A 44 -20.68 -10.45 20.72
C ARG A 44 -20.21 -10.11 22.13
N VAL A 45 -19.64 -8.92 22.31
CA VAL A 45 -19.17 -8.43 23.61
C VAL A 45 -20.35 -8.27 24.58
N LEU A 46 -21.42 -7.61 24.13
CA LEU A 46 -22.62 -7.41 24.94
C LEU A 46 -23.27 -8.73 25.34
N ARG A 47 -23.45 -9.65 24.39
CA ARG A 47 -24.02 -10.98 24.64
C ARG A 47 -23.23 -11.75 25.71
N ARG A 48 -21.89 -11.73 25.63
CA ARG A 48 -21.02 -12.42 26.60
C ARG A 48 -20.95 -11.70 27.95
N ALA A 49 -21.12 -10.38 27.98
CA ALA A 49 -21.14 -9.58 29.20
C ALA A 49 -22.47 -9.69 29.96
N MET A 50 -23.61 -9.82 29.25
CA MET A 50 -24.92 -10.03 29.88
C MET A 50 -25.00 -11.36 30.62
N ARG A 51 -24.37 -12.41 30.06
CA ARG A 51 -24.38 -13.77 30.62
C ARG A 51 -22.96 -14.35 30.70
N PRO A 52 -22.11 -13.87 31.63
CA PRO A 52 -20.73 -14.33 31.71
C PRO A 52 -20.65 -15.76 32.25
N SER A 53 -20.05 -16.67 31.48
CA SER A 53 -19.82 -18.06 31.92
C SER A 53 -18.90 -18.12 33.15
N ARG A 54 -19.16 -19.01 34.11
CA ARG A 54 -18.30 -19.21 35.30
C ARG A 54 -16.82 -19.47 34.94
N ARG A 55 -16.56 -20.15 33.81
CA ARG A 55 -15.22 -20.43 33.26
C ARG A 55 -14.37 -19.18 32.97
N LEU A 56 -15.00 -18.02 32.75
CA LEU A 56 -14.27 -16.76 32.54
C LEU A 56 -13.51 -16.30 33.78
N ARG A 57 -13.92 -16.76 34.98
CA ARG A 57 -13.30 -16.40 36.25
C ARG A 57 -12.07 -17.23 36.58
N VAL A 58 -11.87 -18.37 35.92
CA VAL A 58 -10.73 -19.28 36.14
C VAL A 58 -9.51 -18.80 35.35
N GLY A 59 -8.34 -18.72 36.00
CA GLY A 59 -7.07 -18.40 35.31
C GLY A 59 -6.96 -16.94 34.84
N LEU A 60 -7.45 -15.98 35.64
CA LEU A 60 -7.39 -14.55 35.31
C LEU A 60 -6.01 -13.90 35.50
N GLY A 61 -5.01 -14.65 35.98
CA GLY A 61 -3.66 -14.13 36.29
C GLY A 61 -3.02 -13.26 35.19
N PRO A 62 -3.05 -13.64 33.90
CA PRO A 62 -2.52 -12.79 32.83
C PRO A 62 -3.24 -11.44 32.67
N TRP A 63 -4.55 -11.39 32.94
CA TRP A 63 -5.36 -10.16 32.80
C TRP A 63 -5.34 -9.29 34.05
N LEU A 64 -5.10 -9.88 35.23
CA LEU A 64 -4.90 -9.15 36.48
C LEU A 64 -3.57 -8.36 36.47
N ARG A 65 -2.54 -8.90 35.81
CA ARG A 65 -1.22 -8.24 35.67
C ARG A 65 -1.19 -7.05 34.71
N ALA A 66 -2.24 -6.86 33.91
CA ALA A 66 -2.28 -5.84 32.88
C ALA A 66 -3.27 -4.71 33.20
N LEU A 67 -3.71 -4.56 34.46
CA LEU A 67 -4.78 -3.64 34.80
C LEU A 67 -4.31 -2.17 34.78
N PRO A 68 -5.18 -1.25 34.34
CA PRO A 68 -4.91 0.18 34.39
C PRO A 68 -4.85 0.69 35.84
N PRO A 69 -4.14 1.79 36.10
CA PRO A 69 -3.98 2.35 37.44
C PRO A 69 -5.27 2.94 38.02
N ARG A 70 -6.24 3.34 37.17
CA ARG A 70 -7.54 3.89 37.59
C ARG A 70 -8.68 2.99 37.15
N LEU A 71 -9.58 2.67 38.10
CA LEU A 71 -10.81 1.93 37.83
C LEU A 71 -11.99 2.90 37.63
N PRO A 72 -13.02 2.51 36.85
CA PRO A 72 -14.22 3.33 36.67
C PRO A 72 -14.93 3.64 37.99
N ASP A 73 -15.72 4.71 37.99
CA ASP A 73 -16.36 5.25 39.19
C ASP A 73 -17.08 4.14 40.01
N PRO A 74 -16.71 3.99 41.31
CA PRO A 74 -17.42 3.18 42.29
C PRO A 74 -18.94 3.24 42.21
N ALA A 75 -19.48 4.46 42.17
CA ALA A 75 -20.88 4.73 42.46
C ALA A 75 -21.73 4.34 41.26
N LEU A 76 -21.33 4.75 40.06
CA LEU A 76 -21.96 4.31 38.82
C LEU A 76 -21.94 2.78 38.68
N THR A 77 -20.81 2.16 39.01
CA THR A 77 -20.63 0.70 38.91
C THR A 77 -21.57 -0.06 39.85
N ALA A 78 -21.86 0.50 41.03
CA ALA A 78 -22.79 -0.05 42.01
C ALA A 78 -24.26 0.18 41.61
N ALA A 79 -24.60 1.37 41.10
CA ALA A 79 -25.94 1.68 40.61
C ALA A 79 -26.36 0.72 39.47
N LEU A 80 -25.48 0.54 38.48
CA LEU A 80 -25.75 -0.37 37.36
C LEU A 80 -25.84 -1.84 37.79
N ALA A 81 -25.13 -2.24 38.85
CA ALA A 81 -25.16 -3.62 39.33
C ALA A 81 -26.54 -4.08 39.82
N ARG A 82 -27.40 -3.14 40.26
CA ARG A 82 -28.77 -3.40 40.75
C ARG A 82 -29.78 -3.59 39.61
N LEU A 83 -29.43 -3.18 38.39
CA LEU A 83 -30.31 -3.27 37.23
C LEU A 83 -30.23 -4.64 36.56
N ASP A 84 -31.30 -5.00 35.85
CA ASP A 84 -31.30 -6.17 34.98
C ASP A 84 -30.29 -6.06 33.83
N PRO A 85 -29.79 -7.20 33.30
CA PRO A 85 -28.76 -7.19 32.27
C PRO A 85 -29.11 -6.36 31.03
N GLU A 86 -30.35 -6.44 30.55
CA GLU A 86 -30.89 -5.70 29.42
C GLU A 86 -30.94 -4.19 29.68
N VAL A 87 -31.35 -3.77 30.89
CA VAL A 87 -31.37 -2.37 31.31
C VAL A 87 -29.94 -1.82 31.40
N ARG A 88 -28.99 -2.60 31.93
CA ARG A 88 -27.57 -2.22 31.90
C ARG A 88 -27.03 -2.00 30.49
N VAL A 89 -27.39 -2.87 29.54
CA VAL A 89 -26.97 -2.72 28.15
C VAL A 89 -27.57 -1.47 27.53
N ALA A 90 -28.87 -1.26 27.70
CA ALA A 90 -29.56 -0.07 27.22
C ALA A 90 -28.91 1.21 27.78
N TYR A 91 -28.65 1.24 29.10
CA TYR A 91 -27.99 2.36 29.77
C TYR A 91 -26.62 2.67 29.18
N VAL A 92 -25.78 1.65 29.01
CA VAL A 92 -24.41 1.84 28.49
C VAL A 92 -24.45 2.32 27.04
N LEU A 93 -25.30 1.76 26.19
CA LEU A 93 -25.40 2.19 24.80
C LEU A 93 -25.93 3.62 24.67
N ARG A 94 -26.91 4.00 25.51
CA ARG A 94 -27.56 5.32 25.45
C ARG A 94 -26.72 6.41 26.10
N HIS A 95 -26.21 6.18 27.32
CA HIS A 95 -25.59 7.21 28.16
C HIS A 95 -24.05 7.18 28.16
N VAL A 96 -23.43 6.02 27.90
CA VAL A 96 -21.95 5.91 27.85
C VAL A 96 -21.44 6.01 26.40
N GLU A 97 -22.07 5.29 25.48
CA GLU A 97 -21.69 5.30 24.05
C GLU A 97 -22.42 6.40 23.25
N GLY A 98 -23.50 6.98 23.79
CA GLY A 98 -24.22 8.11 23.17
C GLY A 98 -25.09 7.74 21.97
N LEU A 99 -25.55 6.49 21.87
CA LEU A 99 -26.36 6.04 20.74
C LEU A 99 -27.82 6.53 20.83
N PRO A 100 -28.45 6.85 19.69
CA PRO A 100 -29.86 7.24 19.65
C PRO A 100 -30.78 6.05 19.95
N ARG A 101 -32.00 6.33 20.44
CA ARG A 101 -32.96 5.31 20.92
C ARG A 101 -33.24 4.21 19.89
N TYR A 102 -33.35 4.55 18.61
CA TYR A 102 -33.58 3.57 17.54
C TYR A 102 -32.40 2.59 17.39
N ALA A 103 -31.16 3.07 17.45
CA ALA A 103 -29.97 2.22 17.34
C ALA A 103 -29.79 1.33 18.58
N VAL A 104 -30.19 1.81 19.76
CA VAL A 104 -30.25 0.99 20.98
C VAL A 104 -31.29 -0.11 20.84
N ARG A 105 -32.50 0.22 20.35
CA ARG A 105 -33.58 -0.74 20.09
C ARG A 105 -33.10 -1.86 19.16
N ASP A 106 -32.53 -1.51 18.02
CA ASP A 106 -32.06 -2.49 17.03
C ASP A 106 -30.97 -3.40 17.62
N GLN A 107 -30.07 -2.83 18.44
CA GLN A 107 -29.05 -3.61 19.14
C GLN A 107 -29.63 -4.56 20.20
N LEU A 108 -30.68 -4.17 20.91
CA LEU A 108 -31.39 -5.02 21.89
C LEU A 108 -32.17 -6.15 21.19
N ILE A 109 -32.74 -5.89 20.01
CA ILE A 109 -33.37 -6.90 19.15
C ILE A 109 -32.34 -7.96 18.72
N GLU A 110 -31.14 -7.55 18.27
CA GLU A 110 -30.04 -8.48 17.95
C GLU A 110 -29.57 -9.33 19.15
N LEU A 111 -29.77 -8.82 20.36
CA LEU A 111 -29.49 -9.53 21.61
C LEU A 111 -30.65 -10.42 22.07
N ARG A 112 -31.76 -10.44 21.32
CA ARG A 112 -33.00 -11.19 21.62
C ARG A 112 -33.64 -10.78 22.94
N VAL A 113 -33.62 -9.48 23.25
CA VAL A 113 -34.37 -8.90 24.38
C VAL A 113 -35.85 -8.86 24.01
N ARG A 114 -36.72 -9.39 24.88
CA ARG A 114 -38.17 -9.55 24.61
C ARG A 114 -38.89 -8.21 24.49
N ASP A 115 -38.60 -7.25 25.38
CA ASP A 115 -39.14 -5.88 25.32
C ASP A 115 -37.98 -4.85 25.32
N PRO A 116 -37.48 -4.48 24.14
CA PRO A 116 -36.44 -3.46 24.00
C PRO A 116 -36.83 -2.09 24.55
N TRP A 117 -38.11 -1.71 24.43
CA TRP A 117 -38.56 -0.37 24.79
C TRP A 117 -38.71 -0.20 26.30
N ALA A 118 -39.18 -1.22 27.02
CA ALA A 118 -39.15 -1.21 28.49
C ALA A 118 -37.71 -1.07 29.02
N ALA A 119 -36.75 -1.80 28.44
CA ALA A 119 -35.35 -1.70 28.83
C ALA A 119 -34.76 -0.30 28.59
N ILE A 120 -35.11 0.34 27.46
CA ILE A 120 -34.70 1.73 27.16
C ILE A 120 -35.34 2.73 28.13
N ARG A 121 -36.64 2.59 28.44
CA ARG A 121 -37.33 3.47 29.40
C ARG A 121 -36.73 3.35 30.80
N ALA A 122 -36.49 2.12 31.27
CA ALA A 122 -35.86 1.86 32.57
C ALA A 122 -34.43 2.43 32.63
N ALA A 123 -33.68 2.35 31.53
CA ALA A 123 -32.35 2.96 31.43
C ALA A 123 -32.41 4.49 31.48
N ASP A 124 -33.33 5.11 30.75
CA ASP A 124 -33.52 6.58 30.73
C ASP A 124 -33.99 7.12 32.09
N ALA A 125 -34.77 6.35 32.84
CA ALA A 125 -35.20 6.69 34.20
C ALA A 125 -34.09 6.55 35.25
N THR A 126 -33.00 5.83 34.94
CA THR A 126 -31.88 5.63 35.87
C THR A 126 -30.98 6.87 35.89
N ARG A 127 -30.94 7.59 37.01
CA ARG A 127 -30.00 8.72 37.21
C ARG A 127 -28.63 8.21 37.68
N PRO A 128 -27.50 8.62 37.06
CA PRO A 128 -26.18 8.32 37.60
C PRO A 128 -25.94 9.04 38.93
N PRO A 129 -25.25 8.41 39.89
CA PRO A 129 -24.77 9.12 41.07
C PRO A 129 -23.64 10.09 40.65
N GLY A 130 -23.88 11.40 40.84
CA GLY A 130 -22.96 12.48 40.48
C GLY A 130 -23.18 13.00 39.05
N GLY A 131 -23.44 14.30 38.90
CA GLY A 131 -23.78 14.97 37.63
C GLY A 131 -22.66 15.03 36.58
N ARG A 132 -21.62 14.21 36.67
CA ARG A 132 -20.55 14.12 35.66
C ARG A 132 -20.91 13.05 34.63
N ARG A 133 -20.81 13.41 33.35
CA ARG A 133 -20.89 12.44 32.26
C ARG A 133 -19.82 11.37 32.49
N PRO A 134 -20.15 10.07 32.37
CA PRO A 134 -19.18 9.01 32.57
C PRO A 134 -18.03 9.17 31.56
N GLU A 135 -16.82 9.42 32.07
CA GLU A 135 -15.63 9.57 31.23
C GLU A 135 -15.40 8.31 30.40
N ARG A 136 -15.17 8.51 29.10
CA ARG A 136 -14.79 7.44 28.19
C ARG A 136 -13.39 6.97 28.60
N PHE A 137 -13.31 5.70 28.99
CA PHE A 137 -12.05 5.07 29.37
C PHE A 137 -11.14 4.95 28.13
N GLU A 138 -10.01 5.65 28.09
CA GLU A 138 -8.98 5.46 27.07
C GLU A 138 -8.09 4.25 27.43
N PRO A 139 -8.14 3.14 26.69
CA PRO A 139 -7.33 1.98 27.02
C PRO A 139 -5.98 2.07 26.29
N VAL A 140 -4.95 2.59 26.97
CA VAL A 140 -3.54 2.33 26.59
C VAL A 140 -3.20 0.89 27.02
N LEU A 141 -3.80 -0.12 26.40
CA LEU A 141 -3.73 -1.49 26.92
C LEU A 141 -3.40 -2.52 25.82
N ARG A 142 -2.21 -3.12 25.93
CA ARG A 142 -1.72 -4.20 25.05
C ARG A 142 -2.55 -5.48 25.23
N PRO A 143 -2.98 -6.19 24.17
CA PRO A 143 -3.75 -7.43 24.30
C PRO A 143 -2.97 -8.50 25.06
N VAL A 144 -3.61 -9.16 26.03
CA VAL A 144 -2.96 -10.19 26.85
C VAL A 144 -2.94 -11.50 26.07
N ARG A 145 -1.76 -11.90 25.60
CA ARG A 145 -1.55 -13.18 24.88
C ARG A 145 -1.53 -14.32 25.88
N THR A 146 -2.59 -15.12 25.95
CA THR A 146 -2.55 -16.38 26.71
C THR A 146 -1.88 -17.49 25.92
N ARG A 147 -0.91 -18.16 26.56
CA ARG A 147 -0.39 -19.46 26.11
C ARG A 147 -1.52 -20.50 26.20
N SER A 148 -1.61 -21.39 25.20
CA SER A 148 -2.59 -22.49 25.18
C SER A 148 -2.27 -23.52 26.27
N ALA A 149 -3.26 -23.89 27.07
CA ALA A 149 -3.16 -24.95 28.09
C ALA A 149 -3.50 -26.33 27.47
N LEU A 150 -2.62 -26.80 26.59
CA LEU A 150 -2.57 -28.17 26.07
C LEU A 150 -1.11 -28.60 26.25
N PRO A 151 -0.68 -28.94 27.49
CA PRO A 151 -0.41 -30.36 27.79
C PRO A 151 -0.39 -30.70 29.30
N LEU A 152 -1.20 -31.66 29.77
CA LEU A 152 -1.01 -32.25 31.11
C LEU A 152 -1.21 -33.79 31.14
N GLY A 153 -1.35 -34.45 29.99
CA GLY A 153 -1.62 -35.89 29.90
C GLY A 153 -0.45 -36.76 29.43
N THR A 154 0.76 -36.24 29.27
CA THR A 154 1.88 -36.91 28.57
C THR A 154 3.09 -37.09 29.49
N ALA A 155 2.91 -37.69 30.68
CA ALA A 155 4.02 -37.96 31.60
C ALA A 155 4.30 -39.46 31.83
N VAL A 156 3.35 -40.36 31.51
CA VAL A 156 3.51 -41.80 31.79
C VAL A 156 4.05 -42.61 30.60
N PHE A 157 3.90 -42.12 29.36
CA PHE A 157 4.40 -42.81 28.16
C PHE A 157 5.89 -42.57 27.84
N LEU A 158 6.59 -41.74 28.60
CA LEU A 158 7.93 -41.24 28.25
C LEU A 158 9.09 -42.14 28.69
N THR A 159 8.89 -43.12 29.56
CA THR A 159 9.98 -43.99 30.04
C THR A 159 10.22 -45.19 29.10
N ALA A 160 9.18 -45.78 28.52
CA ALA A 160 9.33 -46.93 27.60
C ALA A 160 9.83 -46.54 26.20
N GLY A 161 9.51 -45.34 25.72
CA GLY A 161 9.98 -44.84 24.41
C GLY A 161 11.45 -44.41 24.38
N LEU A 162 12.08 -44.21 25.54
CA LEU A 162 13.41 -43.61 25.64
C LEU A 162 14.53 -44.58 25.23
N VAL A 163 14.31 -45.89 25.37
CA VAL A 163 15.28 -46.93 24.98
C VAL A 163 15.22 -47.22 23.46
N ALA A 164 14.04 -47.17 22.85
CA ALA A 164 13.88 -47.43 21.42
C ALA A 164 14.34 -46.27 20.51
N VAL A 165 14.33 -45.03 21.02
CA VAL A 165 14.73 -43.83 20.26
C VAL A 165 16.25 -43.66 20.18
N LEU A 166 17.00 -44.19 21.14
CA LEU A 166 18.46 -44.02 21.22
C LEU A 166 19.22 -44.72 20.08
N VAL A 167 18.64 -45.74 19.45
CA VAL A 167 19.27 -46.50 18.35
C VAL A 167 18.97 -45.91 16.96
N ALA A 168 17.98 -45.01 16.83
CA ALA A 168 17.45 -44.60 15.52
C ALA A 168 17.75 -43.15 15.09
N THR A 169 18.40 -42.31 15.90
CA THR A 169 18.46 -40.84 15.64
C THR A 169 19.85 -40.25 15.35
N GLU A 170 20.82 -41.06 14.90
CA GLU A 170 22.10 -40.54 14.37
C GLU A 170 21.94 -39.54 13.19
N HIS A 171 20.76 -39.36 12.59
CA HIS A 171 20.63 -38.53 11.38
C HIS A 171 19.37 -37.65 11.30
N GLN A 172 19.07 -36.77 12.27
CA GLN A 172 18.47 -35.43 11.96
C GLN A 172 18.24 -34.53 13.18
N ALA A 173 18.95 -33.40 13.21
CA ALA A 173 18.63 -32.28 14.09
C ALA A 173 17.23 -31.68 13.78
N PRO A 174 16.46 -31.23 14.79
CA PRO A 174 15.17 -30.58 14.58
C PRO A 174 15.34 -29.23 13.85
N ARG A 175 14.80 -29.12 12.63
CA ARG A 175 14.83 -27.85 11.88
C ARG A 175 14.01 -26.77 12.60
N PRO A 176 14.53 -25.53 12.75
CA PRO A 176 13.75 -24.43 13.28
C PRO A 176 12.49 -24.21 12.43
N ARG A 177 11.34 -24.06 13.08
CA ARG A 177 10.06 -23.75 12.41
C ARG A 177 10.21 -22.39 11.73
N GLY A 178 10.34 -22.40 10.40
CA GLY A 178 10.52 -21.22 9.57
C GLY A 178 9.28 -20.31 9.51
N PRO A 179 9.39 -19.14 8.85
CA PRO A 179 8.28 -18.22 8.63
C PRO A 179 7.12 -18.90 7.90
N ARG A 180 5.89 -18.58 8.30
CA ARG A 180 4.68 -19.13 7.68
C ARG A 180 4.43 -18.47 6.33
N VAL A 181 4.43 -19.25 5.26
CA VAL A 181 3.93 -18.79 3.96
C VAL A 181 2.41 -18.72 4.01
N VAL A 182 1.84 -17.57 3.63
CA VAL A 182 0.40 -17.37 3.49
C VAL A 182 0.05 -17.05 2.04
N THR A 183 -1.11 -17.48 1.58
CA THR A 183 -1.65 -17.14 0.26
C THR A 183 -3.01 -16.50 0.46
N ALA A 184 -3.37 -15.53 -0.40
CA ALA A 184 -4.75 -15.05 -0.44
C ALA A 184 -5.68 -16.17 -0.93
N ALA A 185 -6.97 -16.11 -0.57
CA ALA A 185 -7.96 -16.99 -1.18
C ALA A 185 -8.03 -16.71 -2.70
N PRO A 186 -8.20 -17.74 -3.55
CA PRO A 186 -8.16 -17.60 -5.00
C PRO A 186 -9.12 -16.54 -5.59
N ASP A 187 -10.21 -16.25 -4.89
CA ASP A 187 -11.30 -15.37 -5.27
C ASP A 187 -11.37 -14.07 -4.44
N ALA A 188 -10.46 -13.86 -3.48
CA ALA A 188 -10.46 -12.68 -2.60
C ALA A 188 -10.44 -11.36 -3.39
N TRP A 189 -9.71 -11.35 -4.51
CA TRP A 189 -9.55 -10.19 -5.38
C TRP A 189 -10.85 -9.72 -6.06
N ARG A 190 -11.90 -10.57 -6.10
CA ARG A 190 -13.21 -10.21 -6.67
C ARG A 190 -13.92 -9.12 -5.85
N SER A 191 -13.66 -9.06 -4.54
CA SER A 191 -14.28 -8.08 -3.63
C SER A 191 -13.30 -7.02 -3.12
N VAL A 192 -11.99 -7.29 -3.17
CA VAL A 192 -10.96 -6.40 -2.63
C VAL A 192 -9.86 -6.15 -3.67
N ARG A 193 -9.64 -4.88 -4.01
CA ARG A 193 -8.58 -4.43 -4.92
C ARG A 193 -7.33 -4.00 -4.13
N ALA A 194 -6.66 -4.98 -3.50
CA ALA A 194 -5.45 -4.74 -2.70
C ALA A 194 -4.42 -5.86 -2.91
N LEU A 195 -3.14 -5.57 -2.67
CA LEU A 195 -2.06 -6.58 -2.75
C LEU A 195 -2.30 -7.77 -1.80
N ASP A 196 -2.92 -7.55 -0.63
CA ASP A 196 -3.31 -8.63 0.30
C ASP A 196 -4.30 -9.63 -0.30
N ALA A 197 -5.03 -9.23 -1.34
CA ALA A 197 -6.02 -10.07 -2.03
C ALA A 197 -5.46 -10.75 -3.29
N TRP A 198 -4.18 -10.51 -3.63
CA TRP A 198 -3.54 -11.18 -4.77
C TRP A 198 -3.34 -12.68 -4.46
N PRO A 199 -3.92 -13.59 -5.26
CA PRO A 199 -3.69 -15.01 -5.11
C PRO A 199 -2.27 -15.38 -5.56
N ALA A 200 -1.70 -16.41 -4.95
CA ALA A 200 -0.44 -16.97 -5.43
C ALA A 200 -0.64 -17.66 -6.79
N ARG A 201 0.18 -17.33 -7.77
CA ARG A 201 0.14 -17.90 -9.13
C ARG A 201 1.49 -18.50 -9.53
N GLY A 202 1.48 -19.35 -10.55
CA GLY A 202 2.65 -20.05 -11.08
C GLY A 202 2.70 -21.54 -10.70
N ASP A 203 3.48 -22.28 -11.48
CA ASP A 203 3.62 -23.74 -11.43
C ASP A 203 4.30 -24.26 -10.15
N LEU A 204 5.10 -23.43 -9.47
CA LEU A 204 5.82 -23.80 -8.24
C LEU A 204 5.10 -23.42 -6.95
N VAL A 205 3.87 -22.89 -7.01
CA VAL A 205 3.09 -22.51 -5.81
C VAL A 205 2.85 -23.70 -4.88
N ARG A 206 2.73 -24.92 -5.44
CA ARG A 206 2.51 -26.16 -4.68
C ARG A 206 3.81 -26.78 -4.16
N ASP A 207 4.98 -26.36 -4.66
CA ASP A 207 6.27 -26.82 -4.17
C ASP A 207 6.55 -26.20 -2.78
N ARG A 208 6.24 -26.97 -1.75
CA ARG A 208 6.43 -26.56 -0.35
C ARG A 208 7.91 -26.40 0.00
N ALA A 209 8.80 -27.16 -0.62
CA ALA A 209 10.22 -27.07 -0.34
C ALA A 209 10.80 -25.76 -0.89
N PHE A 210 10.44 -25.41 -2.14
CA PHE A 210 10.85 -24.14 -2.76
C PHE A 210 10.24 -22.93 -2.05
N THR A 211 8.92 -22.91 -1.84
CA THR A 211 8.25 -21.77 -1.18
C THR A 211 8.71 -21.58 0.27
N ALA A 212 9.01 -22.65 1.02
CA ALA A 212 9.55 -22.54 2.36
C ALA A 212 11.02 -22.07 2.37
N ARG A 213 11.84 -22.45 1.36
CA ARG A 213 13.19 -21.91 1.20
C ARG A 213 13.17 -20.41 0.90
N ALA A 214 12.35 -19.98 -0.05
CA ALA A 214 12.17 -18.57 -0.39
C ALA A 214 11.75 -17.75 0.85
N ALA A 215 10.79 -18.27 1.62
CA ALA A 215 10.34 -17.60 2.84
C ALA A 215 11.44 -17.50 3.89
N ARG A 216 12.21 -18.57 4.13
CA ARG A 216 13.35 -18.58 5.05
C ARG A 216 14.47 -17.63 4.61
N ALA A 217 14.73 -17.51 3.30
CA ALA A 217 15.74 -16.61 2.77
C ALA A 217 15.41 -15.14 3.07
N TRP A 218 14.12 -14.77 3.06
CA TRP A 218 13.72 -13.41 3.43
C TRP A 218 13.62 -13.20 4.94
N ALA A 219 12.98 -14.11 5.68
CA ALA A 219 12.69 -13.85 7.08
C ALA A 219 13.96 -13.86 7.94
N ALA A 220 14.08 -12.89 8.84
CA ALA A 220 15.11 -12.92 9.87
C ALA A 220 14.98 -14.20 10.73
N PRO A 221 16.10 -14.75 11.24
CA PRO A 221 16.07 -15.89 12.14
C PRO A 221 15.07 -15.69 13.30
N GLY A 222 14.19 -16.66 13.52
CA GLY A 222 13.17 -16.61 14.58
C GLY A 222 11.93 -15.76 14.27
N ASP A 223 11.86 -15.09 13.11
CA ASP A 223 10.69 -14.33 12.72
C ASP A 223 9.52 -15.24 12.30
N ARG A 224 8.46 -15.19 13.11
CA ARG A 224 7.22 -15.96 12.90
C ARG A 224 6.15 -15.20 12.12
N ARG A 225 6.39 -13.94 11.72
CA ARG A 225 5.45 -13.17 10.90
C ARG A 225 5.33 -13.82 9.53
N GLY A 226 4.10 -14.04 9.10
CA GLY A 226 3.84 -14.66 7.81
C GLY A 226 4.32 -13.78 6.65
N VAL A 227 4.79 -14.42 5.58
CA VAL A 227 5.09 -13.79 4.30
C VAL A 227 4.03 -14.22 3.30
N GLN A 228 3.46 -13.27 2.58
CA GLN A 228 2.46 -13.55 1.56
C GLN A 228 3.15 -13.99 0.28
N LEU A 229 2.77 -15.12 -0.30
CA LEU A 229 3.22 -15.54 -1.62
C LEU A 229 2.33 -14.92 -2.69
N LEU A 230 2.94 -14.20 -3.63
CA LEU A 230 2.27 -13.60 -4.79
C LEU A 230 2.52 -14.41 -6.06
N TYR A 231 3.72 -14.95 -6.20
CA TYR A 231 4.09 -15.78 -7.34
C TYR A 231 5.14 -16.82 -6.95
N ALA A 232 5.04 -18.03 -7.48
CA ALA A 232 6.11 -19.01 -7.48
C ALA A 232 6.02 -19.80 -8.78
N GLY A 233 7.02 -19.64 -9.66
CA GLY A 233 7.06 -20.35 -10.92
C GLY A 233 8.41 -20.20 -11.61
N ARG A 234 8.47 -20.53 -12.91
CA ARG A 234 9.69 -20.39 -13.72
C ARG A 234 9.61 -19.18 -14.63
N VAL A 235 10.68 -18.37 -14.64
CA VAL A 235 10.85 -17.24 -15.56
C VAL A 235 12.14 -17.50 -16.33
N ASP A 236 12.05 -17.64 -17.65
CA ASP A 236 13.18 -18.07 -18.51
C ASP A 236 13.85 -19.37 -18.00
N GLY A 237 13.02 -20.33 -17.54
CA GLY A 237 13.49 -21.61 -16.99
C GLY A 237 14.00 -21.53 -15.54
N VAL A 238 14.24 -20.34 -15.00
CA VAL A 238 14.76 -20.13 -13.65
C VAL A 238 13.63 -20.09 -12.61
N PRO A 239 13.66 -20.94 -11.56
CA PRO A 239 12.70 -20.87 -10.47
C PRO A 239 12.79 -19.55 -9.70
N LEU A 240 11.65 -18.86 -9.63
CA LEU A 240 11.51 -17.56 -9.01
C LEU A 240 10.27 -17.53 -8.11
N ALA A 241 10.39 -16.93 -6.93
CA ALA A 241 9.27 -16.62 -6.05
C ALA A 241 9.20 -15.13 -5.76
N VAL A 242 8.00 -14.56 -5.82
CA VAL A 242 7.70 -13.23 -5.31
C VAL A 242 6.91 -13.35 -4.03
N LEU A 243 7.50 -12.82 -2.97
CA LEU A 243 6.92 -12.77 -1.64
C LEU A 243 6.56 -11.31 -1.31
N ARG A 244 5.71 -11.12 -0.32
CA ARG A 244 5.37 -9.81 0.24
C ARG A 244 5.36 -9.84 1.75
N ARG A 245 5.86 -8.74 2.33
CA ARG A 245 5.77 -8.46 3.76
C ARG A 245 5.55 -6.97 3.98
N GLY A 246 4.33 -6.60 4.36
CA GLY A 246 3.95 -5.20 4.58
C GLY A 246 4.06 -4.39 3.29
N ASP A 247 4.91 -3.38 3.32
CA ASP A 247 5.22 -2.45 2.22
C ASP A 247 6.46 -2.88 1.41
N ARG A 248 6.93 -4.12 1.57
CA ARG A 248 8.07 -4.65 0.81
C ARG A 248 7.71 -5.89 0.01
N LEU A 249 8.36 -6.02 -1.13
CA LEU A 249 8.38 -7.20 -2.00
C LEU A 249 9.79 -7.77 -2.00
N ALA A 250 9.91 -9.09 -2.16
CA ALA A 250 11.20 -9.70 -2.45
C ALA A 250 11.04 -10.76 -3.53
N ARG A 251 12.00 -10.74 -4.43
CA ARG A 251 12.15 -11.65 -5.56
C ARG A 251 13.27 -12.60 -5.19
N TYR A 252 12.90 -13.85 -4.96
CA TYR A 252 13.81 -14.91 -4.60
C TYR A 252 14.08 -15.80 -5.81
N THR A 253 15.35 -16.01 -6.10
CA THR A 253 15.85 -17.12 -6.93
C THR A 253 16.68 -18.04 -6.05
N ARG A 254 17.14 -19.19 -6.56
CA ARG A 254 18.05 -20.03 -5.76
C ARG A 254 19.40 -19.35 -5.46
N ALA A 255 19.82 -18.42 -6.31
CA ALA A 255 21.12 -17.76 -6.22
C ALA A 255 21.06 -16.44 -5.42
N ASP A 256 19.91 -15.77 -5.42
CA ASP A 256 19.80 -14.39 -4.93
C ASP A 256 18.42 -14.06 -4.34
N LEU A 257 18.37 -13.03 -3.49
CA LEU A 257 17.15 -12.42 -2.98
C LEU A 257 17.26 -10.91 -3.06
N ASP A 258 16.45 -10.31 -3.92
CA ASP A 258 16.34 -8.85 -4.07
C ASP A 258 15.04 -8.35 -3.41
N ALA A 259 15.12 -7.33 -2.56
CA ALA A 259 14.00 -6.82 -1.78
C ALA A 259 13.75 -5.32 -2.03
N VAL A 260 12.63 -5.02 -2.68
CA VAL A 260 12.23 -3.67 -3.08
C VAL A 260 11.00 -3.20 -2.30
N ALA A 261 10.71 -1.90 -2.34
CA ALA A 261 9.42 -1.39 -1.87
C ALA A 261 8.28 -1.97 -2.72
N ALA A 262 7.16 -2.33 -2.09
CA ALA A 262 5.94 -2.72 -2.78
C ALA A 262 5.34 -1.49 -3.49
N PRO A 263 4.66 -1.69 -4.64
CA PRO A 263 3.97 -0.57 -5.27
C PRO A 263 2.84 -0.06 -4.39
N ALA A 264 2.65 1.26 -4.41
CA ALA A 264 1.54 1.91 -3.70
C ALA A 264 0.20 1.64 -4.39
N ASP A 265 0.16 1.62 -5.73
CA ASP A 265 -0.99 1.16 -6.51
C ASP A 265 -1.03 -0.39 -6.51
N PRO A 266 -2.08 -1.02 -5.97
CA PRO A 266 -2.25 -2.47 -6.02
C PRO A 266 -2.40 -3.05 -7.43
N SER A 267 -2.58 -2.21 -8.45
CA SER A 267 -2.67 -2.57 -9.86
C SER A 267 -1.38 -2.30 -10.64
N ALA A 268 -0.30 -1.88 -9.97
CA ALA A 268 0.99 -1.73 -10.63
C ALA A 268 1.64 -3.11 -10.84
N PRO A 269 2.11 -3.44 -12.05
CA PRO A 269 2.76 -4.73 -12.28
C PRO A 269 4.08 -4.88 -11.55
N ILE A 270 4.39 -6.12 -11.18
CA ILE A 270 5.63 -6.46 -10.50
C ILE A 270 6.60 -7.08 -11.51
N ALA A 271 7.78 -6.48 -11.68
CA ALA A 271 8.81 -7.00 -12.57
C ALA A 271 9.38 -8.33 -12.05
N LEU A 272 9.38 -9.37 -12.89
CA LEU A 272 9.96 -10.67 -12.55
C LEU A 272 11.37 -10.86 -13.11
N GLY A 273 11.79 -10.01 -14.06
CA GLY A 273 13.02 -10.18 -14.83
C GLY A 273 12.74 -10.65 -16.27
N GLY A 274 13.74 -10.56 -17.14
CA GLY A 274 13.63 -10.99 -18.55
C GLY A 274 12.64 -10.19 -19.41
N GLY A 275 12.08 -9.08 -18.90
CA GLY A 275 10.99 -8.33 -19.52
C GLY A 275 9.59 -8.88 -19.22
N ARG A 276 9.43 -9.68 -18.16
CA ARG A 276 8.13 -10.23 -17.76
C ARG A 276 7.59 -9.59 -16.49
N TYR A 277 6.28 -9.43 -16.45
CA TYR A 277 5.59 -8.70 -15.39
C TYR A 277 4.41 -9.51 -14.85
N LEU A 278 4.30 -9.59 -13.53
CA LEU A 278 3.15 -10.15 -12.85
C LEU A 278 2.06 -9.08 -12.73
N LEU A 279 0.91 -9.31 -13.36
CA LEU A 279 -0.22 -8.40 -13.39
C LEU A 279 -1.17 -8.61 -12.20
N ALA A 280 -1.97 -7.60 -11.87
CA ALA A 280 -3.03 -7.78 -10.90
C ALA A 280 -4.09 -8.75 -11.43
N PRO A 281 -4.73 -9.56 -10.57
CA PRO A 281 -5.75 -10.52 -11.00
C PRO A 281 -7.00 -9.90 -11.63
N TRP A 282 -7.19 -8.59 -11.48
CA TRP A 282 -8.31 -7.84 -12.04
C TRP A 282 -7.92 -6.96 -13.23
N ASP A 283 -6.65 -6.94 -13.60
CA ASP A 283 -6.22 -6.16 -14.74
C ASP A 283 -6.84 -6.72 -16.03
N PRO A 284 -7.16 -5.86 -17.00
CA PRO A 284 -7.56 -6.31 -18.33
C PRO A 284 -6.40 -7.05 -19.01
N ARG A 285 -6.70 -7.74 -20.11
CA ARG A 285 -5.66 -8.37 -20.93
C ARG A 285 -4.68 -7.30 -21.45
N PRO A 286 -3.36 -7.52 -21.34
CA PRO A 286 -2.38 -6.58 -21.87
C PRO A 286 -2.30 -6.67 -23.40
N GLU A 287 -1.93 -5.56 -24.01
CA GLU A 287 -1.73 -5.44 -25.46
C GLU A 287 -0.31 -4.95 -25.74
N ALA A 288 0.35 -5.55 -26.72
CA ALA A 288 1.63 -5.07 -27.22
C ALA A 288 1.47 -3.66 -27.82
N LEU A 289 2.55 -2.88 -27.83
CA LEU A 289 2.54 -1.53 -28.41
C LEU A 289 2.25 -1.50 -29.92
N THR A 290 2.38 -2.65 -30.59
CA THR A 290 2.04 -2.88 -31.99
C THR A 290 0.54 -3.11 -32.24
N GLY A 291 -0.27 -3.26 -31.18
CA GLY A 291 -1.73 -3.39 -31.27
C GLY A 291 -2.27 -4.81 -31.14
N GLY A 292 -1.41 -5.82 -30.99
CA GLY A 292 -1.83 -7.22 -30.76
C GLY A 292 -1.92 -7.62 -29.29
N PRO A 293 -2.55 -8.76 -28.96
CA PRO A 293 -2.57 -9.27 -27.59
C PRO A 293 -1.14 -9.61 -27.13
N LEU A 294 -0.80 -9.23 -25.90
CA LEU A 294 0.42 -9.70 -25.25
C LEU A 294 0.09 -11.00 -24.49
N PRO A 295 0.76 -12.13 -24.76
CA PRO A 295 0.45 -13.39 -24.09
C PRO A 295 0.53 -13.27 -22.57
N VAL A 296 -0.36 -13.98 -21.85
CA VAL A 296 -0.34 -14.05 -20.39
C VAL A 296 -0.54 -15.49 -19.96
N ALA A 297 0.37 -15.99 -19.12
CA ALA A 297 0.27 -17.29 -18.47
C ALA A 297 0.45 -17.10 -16.95
N ASP A 298 -0.45 -17.68 -16.15
CA ASP A 298 -0.42 -17.54 -14.69
C ASP A 298 -0.36 -16.09 -14.17
N GLY A 299 -0.97 -15.17 -14.92
CA GLY A 299 -0.95 -13.73 -14.62
C GLY A 299 0.39 -13.04 -14.92
N VAL A 300 1.33 -13.72 -15.56
CA VAL A 300 2.61 -13.20 -16.01
C VAL A 300 2.56 -12.93 -17.50
N THR A 301 3.00 -11.73 -17.91
CA THR A 301 3.09 -11.39 -19.33
C THR A 301 4.17 -12.20 -20.04
N GLY A 302 4.03 -12.36 -21.35
CA GLY A 302 5.15 -12.59 -22.25
C GLY A 302 6.20 -11.46 -22.15
N PRO A 303 7.38 -11.65 -22.75
CA PRO A 303 8.44 -10.65 -22.70
C PRO A 303 7.99 -9.35 -23.38
N ALA A 304 8.01 -8.26 -22.62
CA ALA A 304 7.82 -6.89 -23.07
C ALA A 304 9.06 -6.09 -22.69
N ARG A 305 9.77 -5.57 -23.69
CA ARG A 305 11.02 -4.81 -23.51
C ARG A 305 10.91 -3.51 -24.28
N ALA A 306 11.48 -2.44 -23.73
CA ALA A 306 11.56 -1.18 -24.45
C ALA A 306 12.50 -1.34 -25.65
N ALA A 307 12.11 -0.80 -26.81
CA ALA A 307 12.88 -0.87 -28.06
C ALA A 307 14.02 0.18 -28.13
N THR A 308 14.53 0.62 -26.98
CA THR A 308 15.56 1.67 -26.88
C THR A 308 16.90 1.05 -26.52
N ALA A 309 18.00 1.71 -26.89
CA ALA A 309 19.36 1.23 -26.62
C ALA A 309 19.66 1.08 -25.11
N CYS A 310 19.02 1.89 -24.26
CA CYS A 310 19.19 1.81 -22.80
C CYS A 310 18.22 0.84 -22.13
N GLY A 311 17.39 0.12 -22.89
CA GLY A 311 16.38 -0.82 -22.37
C GLY A 311 15.22 -0.18 -21.60
N ARG A 312 15.06 1.15 -21.66
CA ARG A 312 14.03 1.92 -20.94
C ARG A 312 13.08 2.63 -21.89
N GLY A 313 11.80 2.71 -21.54
CA GLY A 313 10.77 3.30 -22.39
C GLY A 313 9.44 2.56 -22.29
N PRO A 314 8.52 2.83 -23.22
CA PRO A 314 7.22 2.16 -23.28
C PRO A 314 7.38 0.63 -23.40
N LEU A 315 6.53 -0.12 -22.71
CA LEU A 315 6.56 -1.59 -22.69
C LEU A 315 5.32 -2.20 -23.35
N PHE A 316 4.13 -1.93 -22.80
CA PHE A 316 2.86 -2.48 -23.26
C PHE A 316 1.68 -1.64 -22.75
N HIS A 317 0.50 -1.87 -23.31
CA HIS A 317 -0.74 -1.28 -22.88
C HIS A 317 -1.49 -2.20 -21.91
N LEU A 318 -2.12 -1.62 -20.90
CA LEU A 318 -2.91 -2.33 -19.91
C LEU A 318 -4.24 -1.58 -19.71
N GLY A 319 -5.25 -1.95 -20.51
CA GLY A 319 -6.49 -1.19 -20.59
C GLY A 319 -6.24 0.22 -21.13
N GLY A 320 -6.71 1.24 -20.40
CA GLY A 320 -6.60 2.65 -20.80
C GLY A 320 -5.24 3.32 -20.56
N ARG A 321 -4.22 2.58 -20.11
CA ARG A 321 -2.91 3.12 -19.73
C ARG A 321 -1.76 2.41 -20.44
N THR A 322 -0.64 3.11 -20.63
CA THR A 322 0.62 2.52 -21.10
C THR A 322 1.60 2.41 -19.94
N LEU A 323 2.23 1.25 -19.80
CA LEU A 323 3.28 1.02 -18.82
C LEU A 323 4.65 1.14 -19.48
N GLY A 324 5.62 1.66 -18.73
CA GLY A 324 6.98 1.89 -19.20
C GLY A 324 8.02 1.62 -18.13
N ASP A 325 9.21 1.23 -18.57
CA ASP A 325 10.38 1.11 -17.70
C ASP A 325 11.17 2.42 -17.70
N LEU A 326 11.42 2.97 -16.51
CA LEU A 326 12.24 4.17 -16.30
C LEU A 326 13.49 3.88 -15.42
N GLY A 327 13.81 2.61 -15.19
CA GLY A 327 14.92 2.17 -14.34
C GLY A 327 14.57 2.08 -12.85
N GLY A 328 13.28 2.02 -12.51
CA GLY A 328 12.79 1.82 -11.14
C GLY A 328 12.44 0.36 -10.84
N PRO A 329 12.11 0.03 -9.57
CA PRO A 329 11.77 -1.35 -9.18
C PRO A 329 10.45 -1.86 -9.77
N HIS A 330 9.58 -0.96 -10.25
CA HIS A 330 8.30 -1.28 -10.91
C HIS A 330 8.12 -0.38 -12.12
N PRO A 331 7.39 -0.84 -13.16
CA PRO A 331 7.01 0.02 -14.29
C PRO A 331 6.18 1.23 -13.85
N ALA A 332 6.44 2.37 -14.48
CA ALA A 332 5.66 3.58 -14.32
C ALA A 332 4.52 3.63 -15.35
N VAL A 333 3.43 4.30 -15.01
CA VAL A 333 2.42 4.70 -15.99
C VAL A 333 2.97 5.87 -16.82
N LEU A 334 2.99 5.74 -18.14
CA LEU A 334 3.48 6.78 -19.05
C LEU A 334 2.32 7.56 -19.66
N GLY A 335 2.38 8.88 -19.55
CA GLY A 335 1.47 9.82 -20.19
C GLY A 335 2.17 10.76 -21.17
N TYR A 336 1.43 11.25 -22.16
CA TYR A 336 1.93 12.24 -23.11
C TYR A 336 0.82 13.20 -23.52
N HIS A 337 1.14 14.49 -23.48
CA HIS A 337 0.29 15.55 -23.97
C HIS A 337 0.99 16.26 -25.12
N GLY A 338 0.42 16.14 -26.31
CA GLY A 338 0.94 16.85 -27.48
C GLY A 338 0.80 18.37 -27.35
N PRO A 339 1.48 19.15 -28.20
CA PRO A 339 1.59 20.60 -28.07
C PRO A 339 0.26 21.37 -28.22
N ARG A 340 -0.84 20.71 -28.61
CA ARG A 340 -2.21 21.27 -28.67
C ARG A 340 -2.98 21.13 -27.37
N HIS A 341 -2.49 20.32 -26.44
CA HIS A 341 -3.13 20.10 -25.16
C HIS A 341 -3.09 21.39 -24.32
N ARG A 342 -4.23 21.71 -23.68
CA ARG A 342 -4.35 22.82 -22.74
C ARG A 342 -4.35 22.26 -21.32
N ALA A 343 -3.47 22.75 -20.47
CA ALA A 343 -3.41 22.34 -19.07
C ALA A 343 -4.74 22.64 -18.37
N GLY A 344 -5.34 21.63 -17.73
CA GLY A 344 -6.55 21.77 -16.94
C GLY A 344 -6.92 20.49 -16.20
N GLY A 345 -6.88 20.51 -14.87
CA GLY A 345 -7.36 19.42 -13.98
C GLY A 345 -6.37 18.28 -13.70
N ALA A 346 -6.79 17.36 -12.83
CA ALA A 346 -6.07 16.12 -12.52
C ALA A 346 -6.30 15.10 -13.66
N GLU A 347 -5.54 15.24 -14.74
CA GLU A 347 -5.64 14.34 -15.88
C GLU A 347 -4.89 13.03 -15.57
N ARG A 348 -5.59 11.90 -15.68
CA ARG A 348 -4.96 10.59 -15.61
C ARG A 348 -4.24 10.32 -16.94
N PRO A 349 -3.03 9.74 -16.93
CA PRO A 349 -2.34 9.36 -18.15
C PRO A 349 -3.20 8.45 -19.02
N ALA A 350 -3.54 8.93 -20.22
CA ALA A 350 -4.19 8.11 -21.22
C ALA A 350 -3.19 7.18 -21.93
N ARG A 351 -3.72 6.18 -22.63
CA ARG A 351 -2.96 5.28 -23.49
C ARG A 351 -2.12 6.09 -24.50
N LEU A 352 -0.82 5.80 -24.55
CA LEU A 352 0.09 6.45 -25.50
C LEU A 352 -0.23 6.07 -26.95
N GLY A 353 -0.51 7.09 -27.77
CA GLY A 353 -0.48 7.00 -29.23
C GLY A 353 0.94 6.93 -29.80
N ALA A 354 1.06 6.90 -31.13
CA ALA A 354 2.35 6.80 -31.81
C ALA A 354 3.31 7.94 -31.44
N ASP A 355 2.80 9.17 -31.35
CA ASP A 355 3.60 10.37 -31.04
C ASP A 355 4.20 10.28 -29.63
N GLY A 356 3.37 9.96 -28.63
CA GLY A 356 3.82 9.78 -27.26
C GLY A 356 4.84 8.65 -27.12
N ARG A 357 4.69 7.55 -27.87
CA ARG A 357 5.70 6.48 -27.89
C ARG A 357 7.03 6.97 -28.47
N ARG A 358 7.01 7.74 -29.57
CA ARG A 358 8.23 8.33 -30.15
C ARG A 358 8.94 9.27 -29.19
N VAL A 359 8.19 10.11 -28.48
CA VAL A 359 8.74 11.02 -27.46
C VAL A 359 9.35 10.24 -26.29
N TRP A 360 8.63 9.26 -25.74
CA TRP A 360 9.13 8.45 -24.63
C TRP A 360 10.34 7.57 -24.98
N ASN A 361 10.45 7.08 -26.22
CA ASN A 361 11.63 6.36 -26.68
C ASN A 361 12.92 7.19 -26.61
N ARG A 362 12.81 8.52 -26.72
CA ARG A 362 13.95 9.45 -26.57
C ARG A 362 14.15 9.87 -25.12
N LEU A 363 13.08 10.19 -24.41
CA LEU A 363 13.13 10.68 -23.03
C LEU A 363 13.58 9.63 -22.02
N ALA A 364 13.13 8.38 -22.15
CA ALA A 364 13.30 7.37 -21.10
C ALA A 364 14.78 7.09 -20.78
N CYS A 365 15.68 7.22 -21.76
CA CYS A 365 17.11 7.08 -21.54
C CYS A 365 17.73 8.28 -20.79
N LEU A 366 17.13 9.46 -20.90
CA LEU A 366 17.59 10.70 -20.25
C LEU A 366 17.05 10.84 -18.84
N VAL A 367 15.91 10.21 -18.54
CA VAL A 367 15.40 10.11 -17.17
C VAL A 367 16.43 9.38 -16.33
N ARG A 368 17.04 10.07 -15.37
CA ARG A 368 17.98 9.42 -14.45
C ARG A 368 17.19 8.56 -13.45
N PRO A 369 17.56 7.28 -13.27
CA PRO A 369 17.01 6.48 -12.20
C PRO A 369 17.22 7.20 -10.86
N GLY A 370 16.13 7.56 -10.20
CA GLY A 370 16.19 8.21 -8.89
C GLY A 370 16.15 7.18 -7.77
N ALA A 371 16.58 7.56 -6.57
CA ALA A 371 16.40 6.74 -5.36
C ALA A 371 14.91 6.48 -5.02
N ARG A 372 14.00 7.28 -5.58
CA ARG A 372 12.55 7.16 -5.37
C ARG A 372 11.88 6.48 -6.57
N PRO A 373 11.11 5.40 -6.36
CA PRO A 373 10.34 4.76 -7.43
C PRO A 373 9.33 5.73 -8.06
N VAL A 374 9.31 5.77 -9.39
CA VAL A 374 8.36 6.56 -10.17
C VAL A 374 7.09 5.73 -10.37
N ALA A 375 5.94 6.25 -9.95
CA ALA A 375 4.64 5.62 -10.16
C ALA A 375 4.03 6.05 -11.50
N GLU A 376 4.20 7.32 -11.84
CA GLU A 376 3.65 7.93 -13.04
C GLU A 376 4.65 8.93 -13.60
N ALA A 377 4.76 8.97 -14.92
CA ALA A 377 5.60 9.90 -15.65
C ALA A 377 4.84 10.45 -16.84
N THR A 378 4.75 11.77 -16.94
CA THR A 378 3.96 12.44 -17.97
C THR A 378 4.82 13.49 -18.66
N ALA A 379 4.82 13.47 -19.99
CA ALA A 379 5.62 14.35 -20.84
C ALA A 379 4.72 15.29 -21.64
N TRP A 380 5.17 16.53 -21.83
CA TRP A 380 4.44 17.55 -22.61
C TRP A 380 5.40 18.45 -23.38
N ASP A 381 5.14 18.55 -24.68
CA ASP A 381 5.91 19.41 -25.56
C ASP A 381 5.39 20.84 -25.40
N PHE A 382 6.24 21.74 -24.90
CA PHE A 382 5.86 23.14 -24.74
C PHE A 382 6.36 24.03 -25.88
N TRP A 383 7.36 23.56 -26.62
CA TRP A 383 7.88 24.22 -27.81
C TRP A 383 8.36 23.22 -28.85
N THR A 384 8.17 23.52 -30.13
CA THR A 384 8.65 22.75 -31.27
C THR A 384 9.02 23.73 -32.38
N GLY A 385 10.19 23.57 -32.99
CA GLY A 385 10.60 24.45 -34.09
C GLY A 385 12.00 24.18 -34.63
N PRO A 386 12.41 24.88 -35.70
CA PRO A 386 13.79 24.85 -36.17
C PRO A 386 14.73 25.54 -35.18
N LEU A 387 15.93 25.01 -35.03
CA LEU A 387 17.01 25.66 -34.29
C LEU A 387 17.74 26.66 -35.21
N PRO A 388 18.38 27.71 -34.67
CA PRO A 388 19.04 28.72 -35.49
C PRO A 388 20.24 28.14 -36.25
N ASP A 389 20.73 28.90 -37.24
CA ASP A 389 22.01 28.65 -37.90
C ASP A 389 22.10 27.25 -38.55
N GLY A 390 21.08 26.90 -39.33
CA GLY A 390 20.97 25.60 -40.01
C GLY A 390 20.68 24.42 -39.07
N GLY A 391 20.35 24.69 -37.80
CA GLY A 391 19.98 23.68 -36.83
C GLY A 391 18.69 22.93 -37.22
N LYS A 392 18.71 21.60 -37.05
CA LYS A 392 17.54 20.75 -37.30
C LYS A 392 16.39 21.08 -36.34
N LYS A 393 15.19 20.63 -36.69
CA LYS A 393 14.00 20.71 -35.84
C LYS A 393 14.24 20.05 -34.48
N ALA A 394 13.75 20.68 -33.42
CA ALA A 394 13.83 20.19 -32.06
C ALA A 394 12.51 20.43 -31.30
N ASP A 395 12.32 19.64 -30.24
CA ASP A 395 11.17 19.70 -29.34
C ASP A 395 11.67 19.95 -27.92
N TRP A 396 11.07 20.92 -27.24
CA TRP A 396 11.30 21.16 -25.83
C TRP A 396 10.17 20.54 -25.01
N VAL A 397 10.54 19.54 -24.23
CA VAL A 397 9.60 18.68 -23.51
C VAL A 397 9.82 18.86 -22.03
N CYS A 398 8.74 19.07 -21.30
CA CYS A 398 8.77 19.06 -19.86
C CYS A 398 8.16 17.74 -19.37
N THR A 399 8.91 17.05 -18.52
CA THR A 399 8.56 15.71 -18.03
C THR A 399 8.39 15.77 -16.52
N ARG A 400 7.19 15.46 -16.02
CA ARG A 400 6.91 15.32 -14.59
C ARG A 400 6.96 13.86 -14.20
N LEU A 401 7.68 13.59 -13.11
CA LEU A 401 7.77 12.30 -12.46
C LEU A 401 7.04 12.40 -11.13
N ALA A 402 5.99 11.59 -10.94
CA ALA A 402 5.31 11.42 -9.66
C ALA A 402 5.79 10.13 -8.98
N TYR A 403 6.12 10.23 -7.70
CA TYR A 403 6.75 9.13 -6.97
C TYR A 403 5.75 8.33 -6.14
N SER A 404 6.00 7.03 -5.95
CA SER A 404 5.10 6.13 -5.21
C SER A 404 4.87 6.53 -3.73
N GLY A 405 5.81 7.25 -3.12
CA GLY A 405 5.71 7.80 -1.76
C GLY A 405 5.12 9.21 -1.68
N GLY A 406 4.61 9.73 -2.80
CA GLY A 406 4.14 11.10 -2.92
C GLY A 406 5.20 12.09 -3.41
N GLY A 407 4.74 13.30 -3.73
CA GLY A 407 5.54 14.34 -4.36
C GLY A 407 5.77 14.12 -5.85
N ALA A 408 6.24 15.17 -6.53
CA ALA A 408 6.60 15.13 -7.93
C ALA A 408 7.79 16.05 -8.21
N ALA A 409 8.53 15.77 -9.28
CA ALA A 409 9.54 16.66 -9.81
C ALA A 409 9.36 16.76 -11.32
N ALA A 410 9.66 17.92 -11.90
CA ALA A 410 9.59 18.12 -13.34
C ALA A 410 10.89 18.70 -13.90
N ARG A 411 11.29 18.19 -15.06
CA ARG A 411 12.52 18.58 -15.76
C ARG A 411 12.22 18.84 -17.22
N ALA A 412 12.91 19.81 -17.79
CA ALA A 412 12.86 20.10 -19.22
C ALA A 412 13.99 19.38 -19.96
N THR A 413 13.71 19.01 -21.19
CA THR A 413 14.66 18.34 -22.09
C THR A 413 14.47 18.89 -23.49
N LEU A 414 15.57 19.22 -24.15
CA LEU A 414 15.60 19.55 -25.57
C LEU A 414 15.89 18.27 -26.36
N LEU A 415 14.89 17.78 -27.11
CA LEU A 415 14.97 16.64 -28.01
C LEU A 415 15.29 17.12 -29.42
N GLY A 416 16.37 16.65 -30.03
CA GLY A 416 16.87 17.13 -31.33
C GLY A 416 18.15 16.42 -31.75
N ALA A 417 19.09 17.14 -32.35
CA ALA A 417 20.44 16.62 -32.53
C ALA A 417 21.21 16.72 -31.19
N GLY A 418 21.37 15.58 -30.51
CA GLY A 418 22.01 15.52 -29.19
C GLY A 418 21.05 15.92 -28.05
N ASP A 419 20.12 15.01 -27.75
CA ASP A 419 19.10 15.19 -26.71
C ASP A 419 19.74 15.50 -25.36
N ARG A 420 19.23 16.51 -24.66
CA ARG A 420 19.85 16.98 -23.42
C ARG A 420 18.85 17.50 -22.41
N ASP A 421 19.13 17.22 -21.15
CA ASP A 421 18.47 17.82 -20.00
C ASP A 421 18.81 19.32 -19.92
N THR A 422 17.79 20.15 -19.73
CA THR A 422 17.92 21.62 -19.69
C THR A 422 17.49 22.22 -18.35
N GLY A 423 17.33 21.38 -17.32
CA GLY A 423 17.08 21.81 -15.96
C GLY A 423 15.65 21.58 -15.46
N PRO A 424 15.28 22.20 -14.31
CA PRO A 424 13.94 22.08 -13.76
C PRO A 424 12.90 22.73 -14.67
N CYS A 425 11.65 22.30 -14.53
CA CYS A 425 10.54 22.84 -15.28
C CYS A 425 9.31 22.97 -14.39
N ASP A 426 8.57 24.07 -14.55
CA ASP A 426 7.19 24.17 -14.06
C ASP A 426 6.23 23.68 -15.15
N ALA A 427 5.45 22.65 -14.85
CA ALA A 427 4.48 22.08 -15.78
C ALA A 427 3.36 23.07 -16.15
N ALA A 428 2.98 23.97 -15.25
CA ALA A 428 1.90 24.92 -15.47
C ALA A 428 2.35 26.11 -16.33
N ARG A 429 3.60 26.55 -16.16
CA ARG A 429 4.22 27.65 -16.91
C ARG A 429 5.61 27.26 -17.41
N PRO A 430 5.69 26.31 -18.36
CA PRO A 430 6.98 25.74 -18.75
C PRO A 430 7.85 26.77 -19.46
N VAL A 431 9.04 26.98 -18.93
CA VAL A 431 10.13 27.75 -19.53
C VAL A 431 11.44 27.05 -19.23
N SER A 432 12.31 26.94 -20.22
CA SER A 432 13.64 26.38 -20.02
C SER A 432 14.59 26.90 -21.09
N GLY A 433 15.88 26.90 -20.75
CA GLY A 433 16.92 27.36 -21.64
C GLY A 433 18.20 26.57 -21.47
N THR A 434 19.01 26.55 -22.51
CA THR A 434 20.27 25.84 -22.54
C THR A 434 21.26 26.51 -23.48
N ARG A 435 22.53 26.21 -23.26
CA ARG A 435 23.56 26.55 -24.22
C ARG A 435 23.65 25.46 -25.27
N TRP A 436 23.68 25.91 -26.51
CA TRP A 436 23.68 25.05 -27.66
C TRP A 436 24.71 25.52 -28.68
N ARG A 437 25.41 24.56 -29.27
CA ARG A 437 26.39 24.82 -30.33
C ARG A 437 25.74 24.45 -31.65
N SER A 438 25.75 25.38 -32.60
CA SER A 438 25.22 25.14 -33.93
C SER A 438 26.10 24.20 -34.73
N PRO A 439 25.59 23.62 -35.84
CA PRO A 439 26.39 22.83 -36.76
C PRO A 439 27.61 23.58 -37.32
N SER A 440 27.52 24.91 -37.49
CA SER A 440 28.65 25.76 -37.91
C SER A 440 29.68 26.01 -36.79
N GLY A 441 29.41 25.53 -35.57
CA GLY A 441 30.31 25.62 -34.43
C GLY A 441 30.09 26.85 -33.53
N ARG A 442 29.12 27.73 -33.85
CA ARG A 442 28.80 28.94 -33.07
C ARG A 442 27.99 28.62 -31.82
N TRP A 443 28.21 29.39 -30.75
CA TRP A 443 27.49 29.21 -29.49
C TRP A 443 26.29 30.16 -29.39
N TYR A 444 25.17 29.58 -28.98
CA TYR A 444 23.92 30.27 -28.70
C TYR A 444 23.42 29.92 -27.31
N TYR A 445 22.80 30.90 -26.66
CA TYR A 445 21.83 30.64 -25.61
C TYR A 445 20.45 30.54 -26.26
N LEU A 446 19.78 29.41 -26.04
CA LEU A 446 18.42 29.17 -26.50
C LEU A 446 17.51 29.06 -25.29
N ALA A 447 16.35 29.69 -25.34
CA ALA A 447 15.30 29.46 -24.36
C ALA A 447 13.93 29.42 -25.03
N ALA A 448 13.07 28.53 -24.54
CA ALA A 448 11.71 28.41 -25.04
C ALA A 448 10.71 28.52 -23.89
N ALA A 449 9.51 29.01 -24.20
CA ALA A 449 8.41 29.07 -23.25
C ALA A 449 7.12 28.44 -23.82
N GLY A 450 6.26 27.99 -22.90
CA GLY A 450 4.94 27.44 -23.18
C GLY A 450 4.01 28.44 -23.88
N ARG A 451 2.84 27.96 -24.29
CA ARG A 451 1.85 28.82 -24.96
C ARG A 451 1.39 29.93 -24.00
N GLY A 452 1.21 31.14 -24.54
CA GLY A 452 0.83 32.30 -23.74
C GLY A 452 1.96 32.87 -22.88
N LEU A 453 3.20 32.41 -23.06
CA LEU A 453 4.38 32.89 -22.35
C LEU A 453 5.44 33.39 -23.33
N VAL A 454 6.20 34.39 -22.90
CA VAL A 454 7.35 34.93 -23.63
C VAL A 454 8.62 34.74 -22.80
N PRO A 455 9.67 34.05 -23.30
CA PRO A 455 10.92 33.88 -22.58
C PRO A 455 11.73 35.19 -22.56
N HIS A 456 12.33 35.50 -21.42
CA HIS A 456 13.23 36.63 -21.22
C HIS A 456 14.51 36.18 -20.52
N ALA A 457 15.65 36.48 -21.11
CA ALA A 457 16.97 36.15 -20.57
C ALA A 457 17.79 37.42 -20.30
N THR A 458 18.40 37.52 -19.12
CA THR A 458 19.40 38.54 -18.80
C THR A 458 20.80 37.92 -18.74
N GLY A 459 21.84 38.72 -19.00
CA GLY A 459 23.22 38.22 -19.12
C GLY A 459 23.56 37.61 -20.49
N VAL A 460 22.71 37.87 -21.51
CA VAL A 460 22.95 37.50 -22.91
C VAL A 460 22.97 38.73 -23.80
N ALA A 461 23.78 38.70 -24.86
CA ALA A 461 23.90 39.81 -25.80
C ALA A 461 22.86 39.71 -26.92
N ARG A 462 22.14 40.81 -27.19
CA ARG A 462 21.18 40.96 -28.30
C ARG A 462 20.20 39.78 -28.44
N PRO A 463 19.39 39.48 -27.40
CA PRO A 463 18.39 38.42 -27.52
C PRO A 463 17.34 38.79 -28.58
N ASP A 464 17.08 37.87 -29.51
CA ASP A 464 15.95 37.92 -30.44
C ASP A 464 14.94 36.84 -30.04
N THR A 465 13.68 37.21 -29.89
CA THR A 465 12.61 36.28 -29.51
C THR A 465 11.56 36.21 -30.59
N ARG A 466 11.42 35.04 -31.21
CA ARG A 466 10.41 34.75 -32.24
C ARG A 466 9.76 33.41 -31.97
N ASN A 467 8.44 33.31 -32.18
CA ASN A 467 7.70 32.05 -32.01
C ASN A 467 7.95 31.35 -30.65
N ARG A 468 8.05 32.14 -29.58
CA ARG A 468 8.36 31.69 -28.20
C ARG A 468 9.73 31.03 -28.02
N LEU A 469 10.64 31.20 -28.99
CA LEU A 469 12.05 30.87 -28.89
C LEU A 469 12.86 32.16 -28.77
N LEU A 470 13.61 32.31 -27.68
CA LEU A 470 14.66 33.30 -27.52
C LEU A 470 15.97 32.69 -28.01
N VAL A 471 16.68 33.44 -28.87
CA VAL A 471 18.01 33.13 -29.36
C VAL A 471 18.92 34.31 -29.03
N ALA A 472 20.04 34.04 -28.37
CA ALA A 472 21.07 35.04 -28.15
C ALA A 472 22.44 34.46 -28.46
N ALA A 473 23.26 35.19 -29.23
CA ALA A 473 24.64 34.82 -29.46
C ALA A 473 25.46 35.17 -28.20
N GLY A 474 26.40 34.30 -27.81
CA GLY A 474 27.23 34.61 -26.66
C GLY A 474 28.26 33.55 -26.32
N PRO A 475 29.28 33.91 -25.51
CA PRO A 475 30.31 32.99 -25.08
C PRO A 475 29.73 31.89 -24.17
N ARG A 476 30.43 30.76 -24.12
CA ARG A 476 30.00 29.56 -23.37
C ARG A 476 29.78 29.82 -21.87
N ASP A 477 30.41 30.83 -21.28
CA ASP A 477 30.51 30.93 -19.80
C ASP A 477 29.71 32.09 -19.18
N ALA A 478 28.91 32.84 -19.96
CA ALA A 478 28.09 33.94 -19.43
C ALA A 478 26.96 33.47 -18.49
N ARG A 479 26.86 33.97 -17.25
CA ARG A 479 25.72 33.61 -16.38
C ARG A 479 24.42 34.18 -16.94
N VAL A 480 23.39 33.34 -17.04
CA VAL A 480 22.10 33.73 -17.61
C VAL A 480 20.99 33.50 -16.59
N THR A 481 20.16 34.52 -16.39
CA THR A 481 18.91 34.41 -15.62
C THR A 481 17.75 34.36 -16.59
N LEU A 482 16.93 33.32 -16.50
CA LEU A 482 15.79 33.08 -17.40
C LEU A 482 14.46 33.24 -16.66
N THR A 483 13.54 33.97 -17.27
CA THR A 483 12.16 34.17 -16.80
C THR A 483 11.17 34.01 -17.96
N ALA A 484 9.89 33.85 -17.66
CA ALA A 484 8.81 33.91 -18.64
C ALA A 484 7.66 34.76 -18.12
N ARG A 485 7.10 35.61 -18.99
CA ARG A 485 5.92 36.43 -18.69
C ARG A 485 4.72 35.93 -19.45
#